data_AF-A0A368RE83-F1
#
_entry.id   AF-A0A368RE83-F1
#
_cell.length_a   1.000
_cell.length_b   1.000
_cell.length_c   1.000
_cell.angle_alpha   90.00
_cell.angle_beta   90.00
_cell.angle_gamma   90.00
#
_symmetry.space_group_name_H-M   'P 1'
#
loop_
_entity.id
_entity.type
_entity.pdbx_description
1 polymer ?
#
loop_
_entity_poly.entity_id
_entity_poly.type
_entity_poly.pdbx_seq_one_letter_code
_entity_poly.pdbx_strand_id
1 'polypeptide(L)'
;MAEIGNVLAPNGSYPGESWSSCKADIRNCSSKQIDVLHGFRKKLVHDLKVAEGKSDWGLFVDSCFTHCQTPFNVSWHSPISPRLGHKTIAEAVGDGHFGRSRGVKRSSASIHVTEISS
;
A
#
# COMPACT_ATOMS: atom_id res chain seq x y z
N MET A 1 0.23 -15.35 -5.22
CA MET A 1 0.64 -14.18 -4.43
C MET A 1 2.05 -13.82 -4.84
N ALA A 2 2.41 -12.53 -4.75
CA ALA A 2 3.56 -11.86 -5.38
C ALA A 2 3.25 -11.30 -6.78
N GLU A 3 3.37 -9.98 -6.92
CA GLU A 3 4.06 -9.35 -8.06
C GLU A 3 4.37 -7.85 -7.83
N ILE A 4 4.64 -7.38 -6.59
CA ILE A 4 5.30 -6.07 -6.45
C ILE A 4 6.72 -6.12 -7.02
N GLY A 5 7.36 -7.29 -6.92
CA GLY A 5 8.73 -7.48 -7.38
C GLY A 5 8.96 -7.10 -8.84
N ASN A 6 8.00 -7.35 -9.75
CA ASN A 6 8.18 -6.99 -11.15
C ASN A 6 7.84 -5.53 -11.46
N VAL A 7 7.05 -4.87 -10.61
CA VAL A 7 6.80 -3.41 -10.70
C VAL A 7 8.04 -2.62 -10.28
N LEU A 8 8.75 -3.08 -9.25
CA LEU A 8 9.89 -2.34 -8.67
C LEU A 8 11.24 -2.73 -9.25
N ALA A 9 11.42 -4.01 -9.59
CA ALA A 9 12.65 -4.53 -10.16
C ALA A 9 12.34 -5.49 -11.33
N PRO A 10 11.93 -4.94 -12.49
CA PRO A 10 11.85 -5.72 -13.72
C PRO A 10 13.21 -6.33 -14.03
N ASN A 11 13.21 -7.55 -14.57
CA ASN A 11 14.44 -8.25 -14.93
C ASN A 11 15.28 -7.38 -15.87
N GLY A 12 16.57 -7.21 -15.54
CA GLY A 12 17.52 -6.41 -16.32
C GLY A 12 17.64 -4.93 -15.92
N SER A 13 16.76 -4.39 -15.07
CA SER A 13 16.79 -2.96 -14.67
C SER A 13 17.94 -2.62 -13.72
N TYR A 14 18.49 -3.62 -13.02
CA TYR A 14 19.57 -3.46 -12.04
C TYR A 14 20.69 -4.47 -12.33
N PRO A 15 21.58 -4.17 -13.29
CA PRO A 15 22.72 -5.04 -13.60
C PRO A 15 23.67 -5.13 -12.41
N GLY A 16 23.95 -6.35 -11.93
CA GLY A 16 24.93 -6.60 -10.87
C GLY A 16 24.37 -6.78 -9.45
N GLU A 17 23.09 -6.47 -9.19
CA GLU A 17 22.44 -6.81 -7.92
C GLU A 17 21.37 -7.90 -8.13
N SER A 18 21.45 -8.98 -7.35
CA SER A 18 20.46 -10.05 -7.38
C SER A 18 19.19 -9.61 -6.65
N TRP A 19 18.15 -9.26 -7.40
CA TRP A 19 16.83 -8.92 -6.86
C TRP A 19 15.96 -10.13 -6.59
N SER A 20 16.30 -11.32 -7.09
CA SER A 20 15.45 -12.52 -6.95
C SER A 20 15.17 -12.87 -5.48
N SER A 21 16.19 -12.82 -4.63
CA SER A 21 16.05 -13.09 -3.18
C SER A 21 15.22 -12.01 -2.48
N CYS A 22 15.53 -10.73 -2.71
CA CYS A 22 14.80 -9.58 -2.17
C CYS A 22 13.32 -9.55 -2.62
N LYS A 23 13.03 -9.96 -3.87
CA LYS A 23 11.65 -10.07 -4.39
C LYS A 23 10.86 -11.19 -3.72
N ALA A 24 11.52 -12.28 -3.34
CA ALA A 24 10.89 -13.41 -2.66
C ALA A 24 10.67 -13.12 -1.17
N ASP A 25 11.61 -12.44 -0.51
CA ASP A 25 11.52 -12.01 0.87
C ASP A 25 12.24 -10.67 1.05
N ILE A 26 11.48 -9.64 1.48
CA ILE A 26 11.99 -8.29 1.70
C ILE A 26 13.11 -8.23 2.75
N ARG A 27 13.16 -9.21 3.66
CA ARG A 27 14.21 -9.33 4.68
C ARG A 27 15.57 -9.66 4.09
N ASN A 28 15.60 -10.17 2.86
CA ASN A 28 16.82 -10.49 2.13
C ASN A 28 17.33 -9.32 1.28
N CYS A 29 16.67 -8.17 1.32
CA CYS A 29 17.11 -7.00 0.57
C CYS A 29 18.37 -6.38 1.22
N SER A 30 19.31 -5.96 0.38
CA SER A 30 20.44 -5.12 0.80
C SER A 30 19.96 -3.71 1.18
N SER A 31 20.77 -2.95 1.92
CA SER A 31 20.45 -1.55 2.24
C SER A 31 20.16 -0.71 0.99
N LYS A 32 20.91 -0.93 -0.10
CA LYS A 32 20.68 -0.25 -1.39
C LYS A 32 19.33 -0.62 -2.02
N GLN A 33 18.94 -1.89 -1.93
CA GLN A 33 17.64 -2.35 -2.42
C GLN A 33 16.51 -1.74 -1.59
N ILE A 34 16.66 -1.67 -0.26
CA ILE A 34 15.70 -1.00 0.64
C ILE A 34 15.57 0.50 0.31
N ASP A 35 16.67 1.19 0.01
CA ASP A 35 16.64 2.60 -0.38
C ASP A 35 15.80 2.84 -1.65
N VAL A 36 15.91 1.93 -2.63
CA VAL A 36 15.06 1.95 -3.83
C VAL A 36 13.58 1.76 -3.48
N LEU A 37 13.25 0.81 -2.60
CA LEU A 37 11.87 0.57 -2.15
C LEU A 37 11.29 1.80 -1.43
N HIS A 38 12.08 2.44 -0.55
CA HIS A 38 11.68 3.67 0.12
C HIS A 38 11.52 4.85 -0.84
N GLY A 39 12.40 4.97 -1.85
CA GLY A 39 12.27 5.96 -2.92
C GLY A 39 10.96 5.80 -3.69
N PHE A 40 10.63 4.56 -4.07
CA PHE A 40 9.36 4.25 -4.73
C PHE A 40 8.16 4.61 -3.85
N ARG A 41 8.14 4.20 -2.56
CA ARG A 41 7.07 4.54 -1.62
C ARG A 41 6.84 6.05 -1.55
N LYS A 42 7.91 6.83 -1.42
CA LYS A 42 7.82 8.31 -1.36
C LYS A 42 7.21 8.87 -2.64
N LYS A 43 7.64 8.38 -3.81
CA LYS A 43 7.10 8.80 -5.10
C LYS A 43 5.62 8.44 -5.25
N LEU A 44 5.23 7.20 -4.91
CA LEU A 44 3.85 6.74 -4.97
C LEU A 44 2.94 7.62 -4.10
N VAL A 45 3.31 7.83 -2.83
CA VAL A 45 2.54 8.67 -1.89
C VAL A 45 2.45 10.11 -2.40
N HIS A 46 3.55 10.65 -2.94
CA HIS A 46 3.55 11.99 -3.52
C HIS A 46 2.58 12.10 -4.71
N ASP A 47 2.62 11.16 -5.65
CA ASP A 47 1.80 11.19 -6.86
C ASP A 47 0.31 10.96 -6.55
N LEU A 48 0.00 10.17 -5.51
CA LEU A 48 -1.37 9.95 -5.02
C LEU A 48 -2.01 11.20 -4.41
N LYS A 49 -1.24 12.26 -4.11
CA LYS A 49 -1.79 13.54 -3.66
C LYS A 49 -2.72 14.19 -4.67
N VAL A 50 -2.74 13.76 -5.93
CA VAL A 50 -3.76 14.17 -6.91
C VAL A 50 -5.20 13.85 -6.48
N ALA A 51 -5.39 12.92 -5.54
CA ALA A 51 -6.67 12.65 -4.93
C ALA A 51 -7.03 13.64 -3.81
N GLU A 52 -6.06 14.38 -3.26
CA GLU A 52 -6.30 15.45 -2.29
C GLU A 52 -7.19 16.52 -2.94
N GLY A 53 -8.33 16.81 -2.30
CA GLY A 53 -9.31 17.78 -2.79
C GLY A 53 -10.39 17.21 -3.73
N LYS A 54 -10.30 15.94 -4.16
CA LYS A 54 -11.38 15.29 -4.93
C LYS A 54 -12.39 14.62 -4.00
N SER A 55 -13.55 15.24 -3.82
CA SER A 55 -14.61 14.77 -2.89
C SER A 55 -15.14 13.38 -3.20
N ASP A 56 -15.07 12.97 -4.47
CA ASP A 56 -15.68 11.72 -4.96
C ASP A 56 -14.66 10.58 -5.00
N TRP A 57 -13.42 10.83 -4.58
CA TRP A 57 -12.32 9.88 -4.62
C TRP A 57 -11.99 9.38 -3.21
N GLY A 58 -11.73 8.08 -3.09
CA GLY A 58 -11.22 7.45 -1.88
C GLY A 58 -9.96 6.66 -2.20
N LEU A 59 -8.94 6.75 -1.34
CA LEU A 59 -7.72 5.97 -1.44
C LEU A 59 -7.52 5.19 -0.14
N PHE A 60 -7.17 3.92 -0.27
CA PHE A 60 -6.65 3.09 0.82
C PHE A 60 -5.22 2.70 0.45
N VAL A 61 -4.25 3.18 1.22
CA VAL A 61 -2.83 2.91 1.03
C VAL A 61 -2.33 2.31 2.33
N ASP A 62 -1.84 1.08 2.31
CA ASP A 62 -1.17 0.49 3.46
C ASP A 62 0.35 0.41 3.21
N SER A 63 1.08 0.07 4.26
CA SER A 63 2.53 -0.10 4.22
C SER A 63 2.97 -1.51 3.81
N CYS A 64 2.06 -2.35 3.33
CA CYS A 64 2.38 -3.72 2.99
C CYS A 64 3.10 -3.84 1.65
N PHE A 65 4.07 -4.74 1.60
CA PHE A 65 4.72 -5.16 0.37
C PHE A 65 3.94 -6.31 -0.28
N THR A 66 2.66 -6.10 -0.60
CA THR A 66 1.78 -7.12 -1.20
C THR A 66 1.05 -6.68 -2.49
N HIS A 67 0.74 -7.63 -3.38
CA HIS A 67 0.00 -7.40 -4.62
C HIS A 67 -1.27 -8.27 -4.64
N CYS A 68 -2.31 -7.82 -5.36
CA CYS A 68 -3.62 -8.47 -5.40
C CYS A 68 -4.25 -8.68 -4.01
N GLN A 69 -4.34 -7.65 -3.18
CA GLN A 69 -4.88 -7.78 -1.82
C GLN A 69 -6.40 -7.95 -1.75
N THR A 70 -7.13 -7.27 -2.65
CA THR A 70 -8.60 -7.24 -2.66
C THR A 70 -9.28 -8.61 -2.80
N PRO A 71 -8.79 -9.54 -3.66
CA PRO A 71 -9.43 -10.85 -3.81
C PRO A 71 -9.36 -11.76 -2.58
N PHE A 72 -8.45 -11.50 -1.63
CA PHE A 72 -8.24 -12.39 -0.49
C PHE A 72 -9.03 -11.93 0.72
N ASN A 73 -10.02 -12.72 1.15
CA ASN A 73 -10.86 -12.37 2.30
C ASN A 73 -10.04 -12.16 3.59
N VAL A 74 -8.93 -12.89 3.75
CA VAL A 74 -8.02 -12.75 4.90
C VAL A 74 -7.43 -11.34 5.02
N SER A 75 -7.11 -10.69 3.90
CA SER A 75 -6.63 -9.31 3.87
C SER A 75 -7.73 -8.28 3.66
N TRP A 76 -8.89 -8.68 3.14
CA TRP A 76 -10.00 -7.79 2.83
C TRP A 76 -10.95 -7.55 4.02
N HIS A 77 -11.34 -8.62 4.72
CA HIS A 77 -12.34 -8.58 5.79
C HIS A 77 -12.16 -9.73 6.79
N SER A 78 -11.17 -9.61 7.67
CA SER A 78 -10.91 -10.59 8.72
C SER A 78 -10.38 -9.94 10.01
N PRO A 79 -10.29 -10.67 11.15
CA PRO A 79 -9.67 -10.14 12.36
C PRO A 79 -8.22 -9.69 12.15
N ILE A 80 -7.48 -10.33 11.23
CA ILE A 80 -6.08 -10.07 10.92
C ILE A 80 -5.86 -9.18 9.69
N SER A 81 -6.93 -8.71 9.03
CA SER A 81 -6.78 -7.82 7.88
C SER A 81 -6.16 -6.49 8.30
N PRO A 82 -5.40 -5.81 7.42
CA PRO A 82 -5.02 -4.42 7.63
C PRO A 82 -6.24 -3.54 7.96
N ARG A 83 -6.04 -2.58 8.86
CA ARG A 83 -7.11 -1.71 9.37
C ARG A 83 -6.78 -0.23 9.22
N LEU A 84 -7.78 0.54 8.85
CA LEU A 84 -7.77 2.00 8.99
C LEU A 84 -8.51 2.35 10.28
N GLY A 85 -7.75 2.69 11.33
CA GLY A 85 -8.29 2.77 12.68
C GLY A 85 -8.84 1.41 13.12
N HIS A 86 -10.14 1.35 13.43
CA HIS A 86 -10.80 0.10 13.86
C HIS A 86 -11.49 -0.66 12.71
N LYS A 87 -11.46 -0.12 11.48
CA LYS A 87 -12.18 -0.67 10.32
C LYS A 87 -11.27 -1.50 9.42
N THR A 88 -11.76 -2.66 8.99
CA THR A 88 -11.19 -3.45 7.90
C THR A 88 -11.29 -2.70 6.57
N ILE A 89 -10.59 -3.19 5.54
CA ILE A 89 -10.61 -2.59 4.20
C ILE A 89 -12.04 -2.61 3.63
N ALA A 90 -12.75 -3.75 3.76
CA ALA A 90 -14.12 -3.88 3.30
C ALA A 90 -15.08 -2.89 3.98
N GLU A 91 -14.90 -2.65 5.29
CA GLU A 91 -15.72 -1.67 6.02
C GLU A 91 -15.41 -0.24 5.59
N ALA A 92 -14.12 0.10 5.43
CA ALA A 92 -13.72 1.44 4.98
C ALA A 92 -14.22 1.75 3.56
N VAL A 93 -14.09 0.79 2.64
CA VAL A 93 -14.59 0.91 1.25
C VAL A 93 -16.11 0.96 1.23
N GLY A 94 -16.80 0.12 2.01
CA GLY A 94 -18.26 0.12 2.11
C GLY A 94 -18.80 1.44 2.67
N ASP A 95 -18.17 1.97 3.72
CA ASP A 95 -18.57 3.26 4.30
C ASP A 95 -18.42 4.41 3.28
N GLY A 96 -17.32 4.42 2.51
CA GLY A 96 -17.10 5.40 1.45
C GLY A 96 -18.10 5.28 0.30
N HIS A 97 -18.34 4.08 -0.21
CA HIS A 97 -19.25 3.84 -1.33
C HIS A 97 -20.71 4.17 -1.01
N PHE A 98 -21.18 3.80 0.20
CA PHE A 98 -22.56 4.03 0.62
C PHE A 98 -22.76 5.36 1.37
N GLY A 99 -21.73 6.21 1.46
CA GLY A 99 -21.81 7.50 2.17
C GLY A 99 -22.10 7.39 3.67
N ARG A 100 -21.72 6.26 4.30
CA ARG A 100 -21.99 5.96 5.71
C ARG A 100 -20.92 6.51 6.67
N SER A 101 -19.91 7.19 6.15
CA SER A 101 -18.81 7.78 6.91
C SER A 101 -19.28 8.93 7.82
N ARG A 102 -19.75 8.60 9.03
CA ARG A 102 -19.88 9.56 10.14
C ARG A 102 -18.59 9.50 10.96
N GLY A 103 -17.79 10.57 10.96
CA GLY A 103 -16.68 10.72 11.93
C GLY A 103 -15.24 10.60 11.40
N VAL A 104 -15.01 10.42 10.10
CA VAL A 104 -13.73 10.80 9.45
C VAL A 104 -14.05 11.62 8.20
N LYS A 105 -14.74 12.75 8.39
CA LYS A 105 -14.61 13.87 7.46
C LYS A 105 -13.45 14.72 7.95
N ARG A 106 -12.23 14.25 7.72
CA ARG A 106 -11.12 15.20 7.55
C ARG A 106 -11.18 15.56 6.07
N SER A 107 -11.71 16.74 5.78
CA SER A 107 -11.61 17.36 4.47
C SER A 107 -10.17 17.26 3.96
N SER A 108 -10.02 16.93 2.68
CA SER A 108 -8.79 16.54 1.98
C SER A 108 -8.39 15.08 2.19
N ALA A 109 -8.22 14.36 1.07
CA ALA A 109 -7.81 12.96 1.02
C ALA A 109 -6.69 12.70 2.04
N SER A 110 -7.03 12.02 3.12
CA SER A 110 -6.05 11.67 4.14
C SER A 110 -5.35 10.41 3.64
N ILE A 111 -4.21 10.56 2.99
CA ILE A 111 -3.30 9.44 2.73
C ILE A 111 -2.81 8.98 4.11
N HIS A 112 -3.49 7.98 4.68
CA HIS A 112 -3.01 7.32 5.89
C HIS A 112 -1.91 6.35 5.50
N VAL A 113 -0.68 6.83 5.45
CA VAL A 113 0.50 5.96 5.39
C VAL A 113 0.74 5.47 6.81
N THR A 114 0.30 4.25 7.14
CA THR A 114 0.75 3.60 8.37
C THR A 114 2.28 3.44 8.31
N GLU A 115 2.96 3.76 9.40
CA GLU A 115 4.41 3.61 9.46
C GLU A 115 4.82 2.16 9.22
N ILE A 116 5.97 1.98 8.56
CA ILE A 116 6.63 0.68 8.45
C ILE A 116 7.24 0.44 9.84
N SER A 117 6.61 -0.40 10.66
CA SER A 117 7.37 -1.11 11.69
C SER A 117 8.18 -2.16 10.95
N SER A 118 9.50 -2.02 11.00
CA SER A 118 10.45 -3.10 10.71
C SER A 118 10.19 -4.31 11.60
#